data_AF-A0A7J7NI13-F1
#
_entry.id   AF-A0A7J7NI13-F1
#
_cell.length_a   1.000
_cell.length_b   1.000
_cell.length_c   1.000
_cell.angle_alpha   90.00
_cell.angle_beta   90.00
_cell.angle_gamma   90.00
#
_symmetry.space_group_name_H-M   'P 1'
#
loop_
_entity.id
_entity.type
_entity.pdbx_description
1 polymer ?
#
loop_
_entity_poly.entity_id
_entity_poly.type
_entity_poly.pdbx_seq_one_letter_code
_entity_poly.pdbx_strand_id
1 'polypeptide(L)'
;MESYKEGDENVASLEEKESALVLRENRDQERDLVRILIESKKLWQIAGPTLVTRLALFAMNIITQSFAGHLGDLELASISISNGVIAGFNFGVLVSSPSLIFLWLGVYGDFRPSYITPN
;
A
#
# COMPACT_ATOMS: atom_id res chain seq x y z
N MET A 1 9.57 -40.78 51.19
CA MET A 1 9.37 -40.97 49.73
C MET A 1 8.44 -39.91 49.13
N GLU A 2 7.55 -39.28 49.91
CA GLU A 2 6.68 -38.19 49.42
C GLU A 2 7.41 -36.92 48.97
N SER A 3 8.52 -36.54 49.60
CA SER A 3 9.30 -35.34 49.19
C SER A 3 9.92 -35.43 47.78
N TYR A 4 10.01 -36.62 47.18
CA TYR A 4 10.51 -36.81 45.81
C TYR A 4 9.39 -36.74 44.76
N LYS A 5 8.12 -36.95 45.15
CA LYS A 5 6.95 -36.86 44.27
C LYS A 5 6.51 -35.42 44.06
N GLU A 6 6.58 -34.62 45.13
CA GLU A 6 6.26 -33.18 45.10
C GLU A 6 7.21 -32.39 44.19
N GLY A 7 8.51 -32.73 44.18
CA GLY A 7 9.51 -32.04 43.35
C GLY A 7 9.28 -32.23 41.85
N ASP A 8 8.87 -33.41 41.42
CA ASP A 8 8.60 -33.77 40.02
C ASP A 8 7.30 -33.11 39.48
N GLU A 9 6.28 -33.01 40.33
CA GLU A 9 5.01 -32.37 40.00
C GLU A 9 5.14 -30.84 39.88
N ASN A 10 6.01 -30.23 40.71
CA ASN A 10 6.30 -28.80 40.63
C ASN A 10 7.10 -28.44 39.38
N VAL A 11 8.10 -29.24 38.97
CA VAL A 11 8.86 -28.96 37.74
C VAL A 11 8.00 -29.12 36.48
N ALA A 12 7.12 -30.13 36.43
CA ALA A 12 6.15 -30.26 35.34
C ALA A 12 5.20 -29.06 35.26
N SER A 13 4.74 -28.53 36.41
CA SER A 13 3.89 -27.35 36.45
C SER A 13 4.61 -26.04 36.03
N LEU A 14 5.93 -25.98 36.21
CA LEU A 14 6.74 -24.83 35.82
C LEU A 14 6.98 -24.80 34.31
N GLU A 15 7.27 -25.95 33.69
CA GLU A 15 7.42 -26.05 32.22
C GLU A 15 6.11 -25.73 31.48
N GLU A 16 4.95 -26.15 32.01
CA GLU A 16 3.64 -25.79 31.45
C GLU A 16 3.36 -24.29 31.57
N LYS A 17 3.75 -23.66 32.68
CA LYS A 17 3.61 -22.22 32.89
C LYS A 17 4.54 -21.42 31.98
N GLU A 18 5.78 -21.86 31.80
CA GLU A 18 6.73 -21.20 30.89
C GLU A 18 6.27 -21.31 29.44
N SER A 19 5.83 -22.49 29.00
CA SER A 19 5.29 -22.66 27.65
C SER A 19 3.98 -21.88 27.44
N ALA A 20 3.10 -21.78 28.44
CA ALA A 20 1.93 -20.92 28.40
C ALA A 20 2.27 -19.42 28.41
N LEU A 21 3.34 -19.01 29.10
CA LEU A 21 3.86 -17.64 29.10
C LEU A 21 4.44 -17.26 27.74
N VAL A 22 5.24 -18.12 27.12
CA VAL A 22 5.81 -17.89 25.78
C VAL A 22 4.71 -17.77 24.72
N LEU A 23 3.66 -18.59 24.80
CA LEU A 23 2.51 -18.48 23.89
C LEU A 23 1.68 -17.21 24.14
N ARG A 24 1.59 -16.74 25.38
CA ARG A 24 0.97 -15.44 25.71
C ARG A 24 1.78 -14.28 25.17
N GLU A 25 3.09 -14.27 25.41
CA GLU A 25 4.03 -13.26 24.93
C GLU A 25 4.03 -13.18 23.40
N ASN A 26 4.07 -14.32 22.71
CA ASN A 26 4.03 -14.37 21.25
C ASN A 26 2.71 -13.81 20.68
N ARG A 27 1.56 -14.14 21.30
CA ARG A 27 0.27 -13.57 20.91
C ARG A 27 0.18 -12.08 21.18
N ASP A 28 0.72 -11.61 22.30
CA ASP A 28 0.71 -10.18 22.62
C ASP A 28 1.61 -9.40 21.66
N GLN A 29 2.75 -9.97 21.27
CA GLN A 29 3.62 -9.42 20.24
C GLN A 29 2.92 -9.36 18.87
N GLU A 30 2.27 -10.43 18.41
CA GLU A 30 1.49 -10.40 17.15
C GLU A 30 0.40 -9.33 17.17
N ARG A 31 -0.31 -9.19 18.31
CA ARG A 31 -1.37 -8.18 18.45
C ARG A 31 -0.81 -6.77 18.41
N ASP A 32 0.38 -6.54 18.93
CA ASP A 32 1.05 -5.25 18.87
C ASP A 32 1.48 -4.92 17.44
N LEU A 33 2.08 -5.88 16.72
CA LEU A 33 2.44 -5.73 15.31
C LEU A 33 1.24 -5.38 14.43
N VAL A 34 0.10 -6.06 14.62
CA VAL A 34 -1.14 -5.76 13.89
C VAL A 34 -1.65 -4.36 14.21
N ARG A 35 -1.53 -3.91 15.45
CA ARG A 35 -1.95 -2.57 15.88
C ARG A 35 -1.09 -1.49 15.23
N ILE A 36 0.24 -1.68 15.23
CA ILE A 36 1.20 -0.78 14.59
C ILE A 36 0.96 -0.70 13.08
N LEU A 37 0.62 -1.82 12.42
CA LEU A 37 0.28 -1.83 10.99
C LEU A 37 -0.98 -1.03 10.67
N ILE A 38 -2.03 -1.14 11.49
CA ILE A 38 -3.28 -0.39 11.32
C ILE A 38 -3.02 1.11 11.50
N GLU A 39 -2.24 1.48 12.50
CA GLU A 39 -1.85 2.88 12.75
C GLU A 39 -0.96 3.43 11.63
N SER A 40 0.00 2.63 11.14
CA SER A 40 0.86 2.98 10.01
C SER A 40 0.07 3.22 8.72
N LYS A 41 -0.98 2.42 8.48
CA LYS A 41 -1.87 2.59 7.32
C LYS A 41 -2.66 3.91 7.38
N LYS A 42 -3.08 4.34 8.57
CA LYS A 42 -3.73 5.65 8.77
C LYS A 42 -2.76 6.80 8.50
N LEU A 43 -1.52 6.69 8.97
CA LEU A 43 -0.47 7.67 8.67
C LEU A 43 -0.20 7.75 7.17
N TRP A 44 -0.19 6.62 6.46
CA TRP A 44 0.04 6.58 5.01
C TRP A 44 -1.02 7.33 4.20
N GLN A 45 -2.29 7.38 4.64
CA GLN A 45 -3.33 8.14 3.94
C GLN A 45 -3.04 9.65 3.88
N ILE A 46 -2.29 10.17 4.84
CA ILE A 46 -1.94 11.60 4.95
C ILE A 46 -0.51 11.82 4.46
N ALA A 47 0.43 10.96 4.87
CA ALA A 47 1.83 11.03 4.50
C ALA A 47 2.08 10.71 3.03
N GLY A 48 1.25 9.86 2.41
CA GLY A 48 1.34 9.49 1.00
C GLY A 48 1.36 10.70 0.06
N PRO A 49 0.31 11.53 0.01
CA PRO A 49 0.29 12.71 -0.84
C PRO A 49 1.39 13.71 -0.49
N THR A 50 1.73 13.88 0.79
CA THR A 50 2.82 14.78 1.21
C THR A 50 4.20 14.29 0.73
N LEU A 51 4.49 12.99 0.84
CA LEU A 51 5.78 12.41 0.45
C LEU A 51 5.96 12.46 -1.07
N VAL A 52 4.91 12.13 -1.84
CA VAL A 52 4.92 12.23 -3.30
C VAL A 52 5.17 13.67 -3.74
N THR A 53 4.49 14.63 -3.12
CA THR A 53 4.68 16.05 -3.43
C THR A 53 6.11 16.49 -3.11
N ARG A 54 6.66 16.07 -1.97
CA ARG A 54 8.01 16.45 -1.53
C ARG A 54 9.09 15.82 -2.43
N LEU A 55 8.88 14.59 -2.86
CA LEU A 55 9.74 13.92 -3.84
C LEU A 55 9.68 14.60 -5.20
N ALA A 56 8.50 15.02 -5.68
CA ALA A 56 8.36 15.73 -6.94
C ALA A 56 9.07 17.10 -6.91
N LEU A 57 8.94 17.84 -5.80
CA LEU A 57 9.65 19.12 -5.60
C LEU A 57 11.16 18.92 -5.53
N PHE A 58 11.62 17.88 -4.84
CA PHE A 58 13.04 17.55 -4.75
C PHE A 58 13.60 17.12 -6.11
N ALA A 59 12.87 16.27 -6.85
CA ALA A 59 13.22 15.87 -8.20
C ALA A 59 13.31 17.08 -9.13
N MET A 60 12.33 18.00 -9.10
CA MET A 60 12.37 19.23 -9.90
C MET A 60 13.59 20.11 -9.59
N ASN A 61 14.01 20.16 -8.32
CA ASN A 61 15.19 20.92 -7.90
C ASN A 61 16.48 20.24 -8.37
N ILE A 62 16.58 18.91 -8.27
CA ILE A 62 17.69 18.13 -8.83
C ILE A 62 17.77 18.33 -10.34
N ILE A 63 16.65 18.18 -11.06
CA ILE A 63 16.58 18.39 -12.51
C ILE A 63 17.14 19.76 -12.89
N THR A 64 16.72 20.80 -12.18
CA THR A 64 17.19 22.18 -12.42
C THR A 64 18.69 22.30 -12.19
N GLN A 65 19.22 21.68 -11.13
CA GLN A 65 20.65 21.63 -10.85
C GLN A 65 21.43 20.80 -11.89
N SER A 66 20.88 19.69 -12.37
CA SER A 66 21.51 18.81 -13.37
C SER A 66 21.57 19.48 -14.75
N PHE A 67 20.50 20.20 -15.16
CA PHE A 67 20.49 21.03 -16.37
C PHE A 67 21.43 22.24 -16.28
N ALA A 68 21.54 22.85 -15.09
CA ALA A 68 22.45 23.97 -14.86
C ALA A 68 23.91 23.53 -14.68
N GLY A 69 24.20 22.23 -14.47
CA GLY A 69 25.45 21.79 -13.84
C GLY A 69 26.17 20.56 -14.41
N HIS A 70 25.66 19.83 -15.42
CA HIS A 70 26.36 18.76 -16.19
C HIS A 70 26.14 17.27 -15.77
N LEU A 71 24.90 16.75 -15.69
CA LEU A 71 24.59 15.30 -15.75
C LEU A 71 23.17 15.11 -16.33
N GLY A 72 22.77 14.04 -17.02
CA GLY A 72 23.30 12.71 -17.35
C GLY A 72 22.06 11.79 -17.52
N ASP A 73 21.95 11.01 -18.60
CA ASP A 73 20.71 10.29 -19.01
C ASP A 73 20.04 9.45 -17.89
N LEU A 74 20.82 8.99 -16.90
CA LEU A 74 20.35 8.14 -15.80
C LEU A 74 19.35 8.83 -14.86
N GLU A 75 19.53 10.11 -14.54
CA GLU A 75 18.58 10.85 -13.71
C GLU A 75 17.30 11.15 -14.50
N LEU A 76 17.44 11.50 -15.79
CA LEU A 76 16.32 11.74 -16.69
C LEU A 76 15.45 10.48 -16.87
N ALA A 77 16.08 9.30 -16.94
CA ALA A 77 15.40 8.00 -17.02
C ALA A 77 14.61 7.68 -15.73
N SER A 78 15.19 7.94 -14.55
CA SER A 78 14.51 7.72 -13.26
C SER A 78 13.24 8.55 -13.12
N ILE A 79 13.31 9.83 -13.49
CA ILE A 79 12.16 10.76 -13.46
C ILE A 79 11.10 10.36 -14.49
N SER A 80 11.52 9.89 -15.67
CA SER A 80 10.60 9.37 -16.69
C SER A 80 9.78 8.18 -16.17
N ILE A 81 10.44 7.23 -15.49
CA ILE A 81 9.76 6.08 -14.87
C ILE A 81 8.80 6.53 -13.77
N SER A 82 9.23 7.45 -12.90
CA SER A 82 8.37 8.00 -11.82
C SER A 82 7.13 8.67 -12.39
N ASN A 83 7.30 9.55 -13.39
CA ASN A 83 6.20 10.23 -14.05
C ASN A 83 5.30 9.25 -14.81
N GLY A 84 5.86 8.20 -15.40
CA GLY A 84 5.12 7.12 -16.04
C GLY A 84 4.25 6.33 -15.07
N VAL A 85 4.73 6.03 -13.87
CA VAL A 85 3.95 5.35 -12.82
C VAL A 85 2.83 6.25 -12.29
N ILE A 86 3.10 7.54 -12.08
CA ILE A 86 2.09 8.52 -11.61
C ILE A 86 1.00 8.71 -12.68
N ALA A 87 1.40 8.89 -13.94
CA ALA A 87 0.47 9.00 -15.06
C ALA A 87 -0.33 7.70 -15.23
N GLY A 88 0.32 6.53 -15.21
CA GLY A 88 -0.34 5.23 -15.30
C GLY A 88 -1.34 5.00 -14.17
N PHE A 89 -1.02 5.44 -12.94
CA PHE A 89 -1.96 5.40 -11.82
C PHE A 89 -3.16 6.33 -12.05
N ASN A 90 -2.92 7.58 -12.49
CA ASN A 90 -3.98 8.55 -12.77
C ASN A 90 -4.90 8.04 -13.89
N PHE A 91 -4.35 7.62 -15.02
CA PHE A 91 -5.10 6.99 -16.12
C PHE A 91 -5.81 5.71 -15.69
N GLY A 92 -5.20 4.87 -14.85
CA GLY A 92 -5.87 3.68 -14.30
C GLY A 92 -7.14 4.03 -13.51
N VAL A 93 -7.08 5.07 -12.68
CA VAL A 93 -8.25 5.58 -11.93
C VAL A 93 -9.26 6.28 -12.85
N LEU A 94 -8.79 7.02 -13.86
CA LEU A 94 -9.64 7.75 -14.81
C LEU A 94 -10.39 6.79 -15.75
N VAL A 95 -9.74 5.73 -16.21
CA VAL A 95 -10.33 4.65 -17.02
C VAL A 95 -11.23 3.75 -16.16
N SER A 96 -10.93 3.61 -14.86
CA SER A 96 -11.83 2.94 -13.91
C SER A 96 -13.16 3.66 -13.73
N SER A 97 -13.29 4.92 -14.15
CA SER A 97 -14.56 5.64 -14.11
C SER A 97 -15.43 5.24 -15.31
N PRO A 98 -16.56 4.54 -15.13
CA PRO A 98 -17.42 4.09 -16.24
C PRO A 98 -18.02 5.25 -17.03
N SER A 99 -18.06 6.46 -16.46
CA SER A 99 -18.54 7.67 -17.12
C SER A 99 -17.65 8.11 -18.28
N LEU A 100 -16.33 7.86 -18.24
CA LEU A 100 -15.43 8.21 -19.34
C LEU A 100 -15.64 7.27 -20.52
N ILE A 101 -15.72 5.95 -20.28
CA ILE A 101 -15.95 4.96 -21.33
C ILE A 101 -17.36 5.10 -21.94
N PHE A 102 -18.37 5.41 -21.12
CA PHE A 102 -19.74 5.65 -21.59
C PHE A 102 -19.84 6.93 -22.42
N LEU A 103 -19.18 8.02 -22.00
CA LEU A 103 -19.10 9.26 -22.78
C LEU A 103 -18.36 9.04 -24.11
N TRP A 104 -17.26 8.30 -24.09
CA TRP A 104 -16.47 7.98 -25.28
C TRP A 104 -17.25 7.09 -26.25
N LEU A 105 -17.98 6.08 -25.73
CA LEU A 105 -18.86 5.21 -26.51
C LEU A 105 -20.07 5.97 -27.08
N GLY A 106 -20.64 6.92 -26.33
CA GLY A 106 -21.77 7.75 -26.78
C GLY A 106 -21.41 8.83 -27.80
N VAL A 107 -20.16 9.31 -27.81
CA VAL A 107 -19.66 10.29 -28.78
C VAL A 107 -19.18 9.65 -30.08
N TYR A 108 -18.64 8.42 -30.04
CA TYR A 108 -18.15 7.71 -31.23
C TYR A 108 -19.11 6.63 -31.78
N GLY A 109 -20.10 6.19 -31.01
CA GLY A 109 -21.06 5.17 -31.41
C GLY A 109 -22.42 5.77 -31.78
N ASP A 110 -22.65 6.05 -33.07
CA ASP A 110 -24.00 6.09 -33.64
C ASP A 110 -24.56 4.66 -33.63
N PHE A 111 -25.00 4.17 -32.47
CA PHE A 111 -25.75 2.93 -32.35
C PHE A 111 -27.22 3.28 -32.25
N ARG A 112 -27.85 3.53 -33.41
CA ARG A 112 -29.31 3.67 -33.53
C ARG A 112 -29.99 2.41 -33.01
N PRO A 113 -30.72 2.45 -31.88
CA PRO A 113 -31.56 1.33 -31.48
C PRO A 113 -32.94 1.54 -32.10
N SER A 114 -33.22 0.83 -33.19
CA SER A 114 -34.57 0.76 -33.74
C SER A 114 -35.46 -0.09 -32.84
N TYR A 115 -36.16 0.54 -31.90
CA TYR A 115 -37.29 -0.06 -31.21
C TYR A 115 -38.61 0.52 -31.74
N ILE A 116 -39.34 -0.33 -32.47
CA ILE A 116 -40.81 -0.49 -32.51
C ILE A 116 -41.62 0.66 -33.15
N THR A 117 -42.35 0.34 -34.23
CA THR A 117 -43.80 0.64 -34.29
C THR A 117 -44.61 -0.50 -34.92
N PRO A 118 -45.84 -0.74 -34.42
CA PRO A 118 -46.71 -1.86 -34.77
C PRO A 118 -47.68 -1.58 -35.92
N ASN A 119 -47.95 -2.62 -36.73
CA ASN A 119 -49.25 -3.03 -37.30
C ASN A 119 -49.05 -4.39 -37.96
#